data_AF-A0A9E5FY03-F1
#
_entry.id   AF-A0A9E5FY03-F1
#
_cell.length_a   1.000
_cell.length_b   1.000
_cell.length_c   1.000
_cell.angle_alpha   90.00
_cell.angle_beta   90.00
_cell.angle_gamma   90.00
#
_symmetry.space_group_name_H-M   'P 1'
#
loop_
_entity.id
_entity.type
_entity.pdbx_description
1 polymer ?
#
loop_
_entity_poly.entity_id
_entity_poly.type
_entity_poly.pdbx_seq_one_letter_code
_entity_poly.pdbx_strand_id
1 'polypeptide(L)'
;MATRAVQHGIAAWNAELSPLFDALESGRYPPGLADRMAEIADEFAKSIVDADDSASKEAANRLGVRLLAQLLGLRVRRALAAAAASNDTVALERWVGASEILADFEQHVRSAVNLKHAFANLVAQWVSQLAPKHSASGAGRVR
;
A
#
# COMPACT_ATOMS: atom_id res chain seq x y z
N MET A 1 -1.13 27.92 2.41
CA MET A 1 -0.04 27.27 3.18
C MET A 1 -0.24 25.75 3.27
N ALA A 2 -1.46 25.24 3.52
CA ALA A 2 -1.77 23.80 3.60
C ALA A 2 -1.35 22.96 2.37
N THR A 3 -1.45 23.51 1.14
CA THR A 3 -1.16 22.76 -0.09
C THR A 3 0.31 22.34 -0.24
N ARG A 4 1.27 23.15 0.25
CA ARG A 4 2.70 22.81 0.17
C ARG A 4 3.14 21.82 1.25
N ALA A 5 2.62 21.93 2.47
CA ALA A 5 2.92 20.98 3.55
C ALA A 5 2.40 19.57 3.20
N VAL A 6 1.19 19.47 2.64
CA VAL A 6 0.62 18.21 2.15
C VAL A 6 1.43 17.64 0.97
N GLN A 7 1.91 18.49 0.05
CA GLN A 7 2.75 18.04 -1.08
C GLN A 7 4.13 17.54 -0.65
N HIS A 8 4.79 18.23 0.30
CA HIS A 8 6.07 17.77 0.86
C HIS A 8 5.89 16.52 1.72
N GLY A 9 4.76 16.37 2.42
CA GLY A 9 4.41 15.19 3.20
C GLY A 9 4.24 13.94 2.33
N ILE A 10 3.45 14.02 1.25
CA ILE A 10 3.23 12.88 0.35
C ILE A 10 4.52 12.43 -0.35
N ALA A 11 5.37 13.39 -0.77
CA ALA A 11 6.66 13.07 -1.35
C ALA A 11 7.60 12.36 -0.35
N ALA A 12 7.61 12.82 0.91
CA ALA A 12 8.35 12.18 1.99
C ALA A 12 7.84 10.77 2.27
N TRP A 13 6.52 10.58 2.34
CA TRP A 13 5.91 9.25 2.53
C TRP A 13 6.31 8.29 1.41
N ASN A 14 6.29 8.76 0.16
CA ASN A 14 6.71 7.94 -0.97
C ASN A 14 8.21 7.58 -0.87
N ALA A 15 9.08 8.53 -0.53
CA ALA A 15 10.51 8.28 -0.37
C ALA A 15 10.81 7.29 0.78
N GLU A 16 10.04 7.37 1.86
CA GLU A 16 10.15 6.48 3.02
C GLU A 16 9.61 5.07 2.74
N LEU A 17 8.42 4.97 2.16
CA LEU A 17 7.71 3.70 1.96
C LEU A 17 8.20 2.93 0.73
N SER A 18 8.66 3.61 -0.32
CA SER A 18 9.11 2.95 -1.56
C SER A 18 10.12 1.82 -1.32
N PRO A 19 11.24 2.02 -0.58
CA PRO A 19 12.19 0.93 -0.36
C PRO A 19 11.61 -0.25 0.43
N LEU A 20 10.61 0.00 1.30
CA LEU A 20 9.93 -1.06 2.04
C LEU A 20 9.03 -1.89 1.12
N PHE A 21 8.30 -1.24 0.22
CA PHE A 21 7.52 -1.94 -0.81
C PHE A 21 8.40 -2.65 -1.84
N ASP A 22 9.54 -2.07 -2.23
CA ASP A 22 10.52 -2.73 -3.09
C ASP A 22 11.06 -4.01 -2.43
N ALA A 23 11.35 -3.97 -1.14
CA ALA A 23 11.74 -5.15 -0.38
C ALA A 23 10.62 -6.20 -0.33
N LEU A 24 9.39 -5.76 -0.03
CA LEU A 24 8.21 -6.61 0.06
C LEU A 24 7.94 -7.36 -1.25
N GLU A 25 8.07 -6.68 -2.38
CA GLU A 25 7.89 -7.24 -3.71
C GLU A 25 9.03 -8.17 -4.14
N SER A 26 10.22 -7.98 -3.59
CA SER A 26 11.32 -8.94 -3.73
C SER A 26 11.17 -10.18 -2.83
N GLY A 27 10.07 -10.28 -2.07
CA GLY A 27 9.81 -11.38 -1.13
C GLY A 27 10.45 -11.20 0.25
N ARG A 28 11.01 -10.02 0.56
CA ARG A 28 11.55 -9.70 1.89
C ARG A 28 10.51 -8.92 2.69
N TYR A 29 10.09 -9.47 3.82
CA TYR A 29 9.10 -8.83 4.67
C TYR A 29 9.74 -7.77 5.60
N PRO A 30 9.46 -6.46 5.42
CA PRO A 30 9.94 -5.45 6.35
C PRO A 30 9.05 -5.48 7.62
N PRO A 31 9.61 -5.80 8.79
CA PRO A 31 8.84 -5.80 10.03
C PRO A 31 8.31 -4.40 10.33
N GLY A 32 7.06 -4.30 10.75
CA GLY A 32 6.44 -3.03 11.15
C GLY A 32 5.97 -2.15 9.99
N LEU A 33 6.00 -2.59 8.73
CA LEU A 33 5.48 -1.79 7.59
C LEU A 33 4.02 -1.36 7.80
N ALA A 34 3.16 -2.27 8.23
CA ALA A 34 1.75 -1.98 8.49
C ALA A 34 1.57 -0.94 9.62
N ASP A 35 2.35 -1.07 10.69
CA ASP A 35 2.34 -0.12 11.81
C ASP A 35 2.82 1.25 11.35
N ARG A 36 3.88 1.30 10.54
CA ARG A 36 4.41 2.56 10.01
C ARG A 36 3.42 3.28 9.11
N MET A 37 2.68 2.55 8.27
CA MET A 37 1.60 3.13 7.48
C MET A 37 0.48 3.73 8.36
N ALA A 38 0.12 3.05 9.45
CA ALA A 38 -0.86 3.55 10.40
C ALA A 38 -0.36 4.79 11.16
N GLU A 39 0.92 4.82 11.54
CA GLU A 39 1.57 5.97 12.17
C GLU A 39 1.57 7.19 11.26
N ILE A 40 1.96 7.03 9.99
CA ILE A 40 1.94 8.12 9.00
C ILE A 40 0.54 8.74 8.89
N ALA A 41 -0.51 7.92 8.88
CA ALA A 41 -1.89 8.41 8.83
C ALA A 41 -2.29 9.17 10.10
N ASP A 42 -1.90 8.69 11.29
CA ASP A 42 -2.21 9.36 12.57
C ASP A 42 -1.38 10.64 12.78
N GLU A 43 -0.10 10.65 12.38
CA GLU A 43 0.76 11.85 12.36
C GLU A 43 0.17 12.93 11.45
N PHE A 44 -0.29 12.54 10.26
CA PHE A 44 -1.00 13.44 9.35
C PHE A 44 -2.27 14.00 9.98
N ALA A 45 -3.09 13.15 10.59
CA ALA A 45 -4.32 13.58 11.24
C ALA A 45 -4.07 14.55 12.40
N LYS A 46 -3.04 14.29 13.23
CA LYS A 46 -2.57 15.19 14.28
C LYS A 46 -2.17 16.55 13.70
N SER A 47 -1.36 16.57 12.64
CA SER A 47 -0.93 17.83 12.01
C SER A 47 -2.07 18.70 11.50
N ILE A 48 -3.19 18.08 11.08
CA ILE A 48 -4.39 18.81 10.64
C ILE A 48 -5.13 19.40 11.82
N VAL A 49 -5.37 18.62 12.89
CA VAL A 49 -6.11 19.12 14.05
C VAL A 49 -5.30 20.12 14.88
N ASP A 50 -3.97 20.00 14.89
CA ASP A 50 -3.08 20.99 15.53
C ASP A 50 -3.08 22.34 14.77
N ALA A 51 -3.41 22.32 13.48
CA ALA A 51 -3.50 23.52 12.64
C ALA A 51 -4.92 24.13 12.61
N ASP A 52 -5.94 23.35 12.94
CA ASP A 52 -7.34 23.73 12.96
C ASP A 52 -8.09 22.91 14.02
N ASP A 53 -8.31 23.53 15.19
CA ASP A 53 -9.01 22.92 16.33
C ASP A 53 -10.46 22.52 16.01
N SER A 54 -11.04 23.04 14.92
CA SER A 54 -12.38 22.67 14.46
C SER A 54 -12.39 21.44 13.53
N ALA A 55 -11.21 20.97 13.10
CA ALA A 55 -11.10 19.83 12.21
C ALA A 55 -11.36 18.50 12.93
N SER A 56 -12.07 17.60 12.25
CA SER A 56 -12.28 16.24 12.75
C SER A 56 -11.04 15.37 12.54
N LYS A 57 -10.43 14.91 13.65
CA LYS A 57 -9.31 13.94 13.62
C LYS A 57 -9.68 12.67 12.84
N GLU A 58 -10.91 12.20 12.93
CA GLU A 58 -11.36 11.02 12.20
C GLU A 58 -11.39 11.29 10.68
N ALA A 59 -11.93 12.44 10.25
CA ALA A 59 -11.95 12.82 8.85
C ALA A 59 -10.52 12.99 8.29
N ALA A 60 -9.63 13.58 9.08
CA ALA A 60 -8.22 13.75 8.74
C ALA A 60 -7.48 12.40 8.61
N ASN A 61 -7.76 11.44 9.51
CA ASN A 61 -7.26 10.07 9.40
C ASN A 61 -7.72 9.38 8.11
N ARG A 62 -9.01 9.45 7.79
CA ARG A 62 -9.55 8.87 6.55
C ARG A 62 -8.92 9.50 5.31
N LEU A 63 -8.66 10.80 5.35
CA LEU A 63 -7.92 11.49 4.28
C LEU A 63 -6.49 10.96 4.15
N GLY A 64 -5.75 10.83 5.26
CA GLY A 64 -4.39 10.29 5.26
C GLY A 64 -4.32 8.87 4.68
N VAL A 65 -5.26 8.00 5.07
CA VAL A 65 -5.36 6.64 4.53
C VAL A 65 -5.65 6.64 3.02
N ARG A 66 -6.56 7.50 2.56
CA ARG A 66 -6.85 7.64 1.13
C ARG A 66 -5.63 8.13 0.33
N LEU A 67 -4.83 9.05 0.90
CA LEU A 67 -3.60 9.51 0.27
C LEU A 67 -2.55 8.38 0.18
N LEU A 68 -2.42 7.55 1.23
CA LEU A 68 -1.58 6.35 1.20
C LEU A 68 -2.06 5.35 0.14
N ALA A 69 -3.36 5.10 0.05
CA ALA A 69 -3.93 4.24 -1.00
C ALA A 69 -3.63 4.77 -2.41
N GLN A 70 -3.70 6.09 -2.62
CA GLN A 70 -3.36 6.72 -3.90
C GLN A 70 -1.87 6.57 -4.27
N LEU A 71 -0.96 6.65 -3.29
CA LEU A 71 0.47 6.38 -3.49
C LEU A 71 0.69 4.93 -3.95
N LEU A 72 0.04 3.96 -3.30
CA LEU A 72 0.10 2.55 -3.71
C LEU A 72 -0.53 2.33 -5.08
N GLY A 73 -1.64 2.99 -5.39
CA GLY A 73 -2.27 2.91 -6.70
C GLY A 73 -1.37 3.46 -7.81
N LEU A 74 -0.59 4.50 -7.54
CA LEU A 74 0.41 5.01 -8.48
C LEU A 74 1.52 3.97 -8.73
N ARG A 75 1.96 3.28 -7.68
CA ARG A 75 2.93 2.18 -7.77
C ARG A 75 2.40 1.04 -8.65
N VAL A 76 1.19 0.56 -8.38
CA VAL A 76 0.54 -0.51 -9.16
C VAL A 76 0.40 -0.12 -10.63
N ARG A 77 -0.08 1.11 -10.93
CA ARG A 77 -0.21 1.59 -12.32
C ARG A 77 1.12 1.62 -13.06
N ARG A 78 2.20 2.08 -12.41
CA ARG A 78 3.55 2.08 -13.00
C ARG A 78 4.03 0.67 -13.30
N ALA A 79 3.78 -0.26 -12.39
CA ALA A 79 4.21 -1.64 -12.56
C ALA A 79 3.39 -2.38 -13.64
N LEU A 80 2.08 -2.15 -13.72
CA LEU A 80 1.24 -2.64 -14.81
C LEU A 80 1.71 -2.12 -16.17
N ALA A 81 2.02 -0.81 -16.26
CA ALA A 81 2.55 -0.23 -17.49
C ALA A 81 3.89 -0.84 -17.91
N ALA A 82 4.80 -1.07 -16.94
CA ALA A 82 6.08 -1.73 -17.19
C ALA A 82 5.91 -3.18 -17.66
N ALA A 83 5.05 -3.97 -16.98
CA ALA A 83 4.78 -5.35 -17.33
C ALA A 83 4.10 -5.49 -18.70
N ALA A 84 3.19 -4.56 -19.05
CA ALA A 84 2.59 -4.49 -20.38
C ALA A 84 3.63 -4.16 -21.45
N ALA A 85 4.52 -3.19 -21.20
CA ALA A 85 5.57 -2.80 -22.13
C ALA A 85 6.59 -3.94 -22.38
N SER A 86 6.85 -4.78 -21.38
CA SER A 86 7.72 -5.95 -21.50
C SER A 86 6.99 -7.24 -21.92
N ASN A 87 5.67 -7.18 -22.14
CA ASN A 87 4.82 -8.34 -22.43
C ASN A 87 4.96 -9.49 -21.40
N ASP A 88 5.20 -9.14 -20.13
CA ASP A 88 5.33 -10.09 -19.02
C ASP A 88 3.95 -10.37 -18.42
N THR A 89 3.32 -11.44 -18.91
CA THR A 89 1.96 -11.84 -18.50
C THR A 89 1.88 -12.28 -17.04
N VAL A 90 2.96 -12.83 -16.48
CA VAL A 90 3.01 -13.25 -15.07
C VAL A 90 3.08 -12.04 -14.16
N ALA A 91 3.92 -11.04 -14.50
CA ALA A 91 3.95 -9.78 -13.79
C ALA A 91 2.61 -9.04 -13.90
N LEU A 92 1.97 -9.04 -15.08
CA LEU A 92 0.65 -8.45 -15.27
C LEU A 92 -0.40 -9.06 -14.32
N GLU A 93 -0.53 -10.39 -14.27
CA GLU A 93 -1.47 -11.07 -13.38
C GLU A 93 -1.23 -10.72 -11.90
N ARG A 94 0.03 -10.71 -11.48
CA ARG A 94 0.41 -10.32 -10.11
C ARG A 94 -0.05 -8.91 -9.77
N TRP A 95 0.24 -7.96 -10.65
CA TRP A 95 -0.08 -6.55 -10.45
C TRP A 95 -1.57 -6.23 -10.60
N VAL A 96 -2.32 -6.99 -11.40
CA VAL A 96 -3.79 -6.91 -11.42
C VAL A 96 -4.35 -7.33 -10.07
N GLY A 97 -3.93 -8.47 -9.51
CA GLY A 97 -4.39 -8.87 -8.18
C GLY A 97 -3.98 -7.90 -7.07
N ALA A 98 -2.82 -7.25 -7.17
CA ALA A 98 -2.45 -6.17 -6.23
C ALA A 98 -3.40 -4.96 -6.34
N SER A 99 -3.91 -4.67 -7.54
CA SER A 99 -4.93 -3.63 -7.73
C SER A 99 -6.26 -4.00 -7.06
N GLU A 100 -6.65 -5.27 -7.10
CA GLU A 100 -7.88 -5.77 -6.46
C GLU A 100 -7.76 -5.70 -4.93
N ILE A 101 -6.62 -6.15 -4.37
CA ILE A 101 -6.31 -6.03 -2.93
C ILE A 101 -6.40 -4.56 -2.47
N LEU A 102 -5.90 -3.63 -3.28
CA LEU A 102 -5.97 -2.20 -2.95
C LEU A 102 -7.41 -1.68 -2.98
N ALA A 103 -8.23 -2.12 -3.94
CA ALA A 103 -9.65 -1.75 -4.01
C ALA A 103 -10.41 -2.28 -2.78
N ASP A 104 -10.17 -3.53 -2.39
CA ASP A 104 -10.74 -4.14 -1.20
C ASP A 104 -10.30 -3.42 0.07
N PHE A 105 -9.03 -3.02 0.17
CA PHE A 105 -8.54 -2.20 1.28
C PHE A 105 -9.27 -0.86 1.37
N GLU A 106 -9.44 -0.15 0.26
CA GLU A 106 -10.20 1.10 0.24
C GLU A 106 -11.66 0.93 0.65
N GLN A 107 -12.28 -0.20 0.30
CA GLN A 107 -13.62 -0.55 0.74
C GLN A 107 -13.65 -0.84 2.24
N HIS A 108 -12.71 -1.65 2.75
CA HIS A 108 -12.59 -1.97 4.17
C HIS A 108 -12.34 -0.73 5.03
N VAL A 109 -11.51 0.23 4.58
CA VAL A 109 -11.27 1.49 5.32
C VAL A 109 -12.53 2.34 5.43
N ARG A 110 -13.44 2.27 4.45
CA ARG A 110 -14.73 2.96 4.53
C ARG A 110 -15.63 2.33 5.59
N SER A 111 -15.64 1.01 5.68
CA SER A 111 -16.54 0.24 6.57
C SER A 111 -15.97 -0.06 7.96
N ALA A 112 -14.65 -0.05 8.15
CA ALA A 112 -13.99 -0.46 9.38
C ALA A 112 -13.40 0.73 10.16
N VAL A 113 -13.60 0.72 11.48
CA VAL A 113 -13.07 1.73 12.41
C VAL A 113 -11.64 1.44 12.90
N ASN A 114 -11.06 0.25 12.61
CA ASN A 114 -9.71 -0.10 13.05
C ASN A 114 -8.71 -0.15 11.88
N LEU A 115 -8.03 0.99 11.65
CA LEU A 115 -7.07 1.18 10.56
C LEU A 115 -5.83 0.30 10.66
N LYS A 116 -5.39 -0.05 11.87
CA LYS A 116 -4.20 -0.91 12.06
C LYS A 116 -4.43 -2.30 11.47
N HIS A 117 -5.61 -2.88 11.71
CA HIS A 117 -5.96 -4.17 11.12
C HIS A 117 -6.13 -4.09 9.61
N ALA A 118 -6.68 -2.99 9.09
CA ALA A 118 -6.80 -2.78 7.64
C ALA A 118 -5.42 -2.75 6.96
N PHE A 119 -4.45 -2.02 7.52
CA PHE A 119 -3.08 -1.98 6.99
C PHE A 119 -2.36 -3.32 7.13
N ALA A 120 -2.50 -4.02 8.27
CA ALA A 120 -1.91 -5.33 8.45
C ALA A 120 -2.44 -6.35 7.42
N ASN A 121 -3.75 -6.34 7.17
CA ASN A 121 -4.38 -7.18 6.16
C ASN A 121 -3.90 -6.83 4.74
N LEU A 122 -3.82 -5.54 4.41
CA LEU A 122 -3.27 -5.07 3.13
C LEU A 122 -1.86 -5.61 2.89
N VAL A 123 -0.95 -5.42 3.85
CA VAL A 123 0.45 -5.86 3.73
C VAL A 123 0.54 -7.39 3.58
N ALA A 124 -0.26 -8.15 4.33
CA ALA A 124 -0.27 -9.61 4.25
C ALA A 124 -0.75 -10.13 2.89
N GLN A 125 -1.84 -9.56 2.35
CA GLN A 125 -2.36 -9.93 1.03
C GLN A 125 -1.40 -9.51 -0.09
N TRP A 126 -0.80 -8.32 0.02
CA TRP A 126 0.15 -7.80 -0.97
C TRP A 126 1.38 -8.71 -1.11
N VAL A 127 1.94 -9.19 0.01
CA VAL A 127 3.03 -10.18 0.00
C VAL A 127 2.58 -11.46 -0.69
N SER A 128 1.42 -11.98 -0.31
CA SER A 128 0.91 -13.26 -0.82
C SER A 128 0.69 -13.22 -2.33
N GLN A 129 0.33 -12.05 -2.86
CA GLN A 129 0.05 -11.83 -4.28
C GLN A 129 1.31 -11.57 -5.11
N LEU A 130 2.25 -10.75 -4.60
CA LEU A 130 3.42 -10.33 -5.36
C LEU A 130 4.66 -11.19 -5.15
N ALA A 131 4.73 -11.92 -4.03
CA ALA A 131 5.82 -12.87 -3.82
C ALA A 131 5.87 -13.89 -4.97
N PRO A 132 7.07 -14.26 -5.46
CA PRO A 132 7.20 -15.29 -6.47
C PRO A 132 6.55 -16.57 -5.98
N LYS A 133 5.47 -17.01 -6.63
CA LYS A 133 4.92 -18.34 -6.40
C LYS A 133 6.04 -19.34 -6.72
N HIS A 134 6.58 -20.02 -5.71
CA HIS A 134 7.46 -21.15 -5.95
C HIS A 134 6.64 -22.16 -6.73
N SER A 135 6.90 -22.30 -8.03
CA SER A 135 6.35 -23.41 -8.79
C SER A 135 6.78 -24.67 -8.07
N ALA A 136 5.83 -25.48 -7.61
CA ALA A 136 6.10 -26.81 -7.10
C ALA A 136 6.63 -27.67 -8.26
N SER A 137 7.92 -27.50 -8.58
CA SER A 137 8.67 -28.38 -9.47
C SER A 137 9.09 -29.59 -8.65
N GLY A 138 8.35 -30.69 -8.75
CA GLY A 138 8.75 -31.93 -8.10
C GLY A 138 7.66 -32.97 -7.91
N ALA A 139 7.04 -33.43 -8.99
CA ALA A 139 6.44 -34.77 -9.01
C ALA A 139 6.60 -35.37 -10.40
N GLY A 140 7.85 -35.68 -10.74
CA GLY A 140 8.10 -36.70 -11.74
C GLY A 140 7.46 -38.01 -11.27
N ARG A 141 6.46 -38.49 -12.02
CA ARG A 141 6.23 -39.92 -12.15
C ARG A 141 6.45 -40.29 -13.61
N VAL A 142 7.71 -40.58 -13.90
CA VAL A 142 8.03 -41.64 -14.85
C VAL A 142 7.78 -42.94 -14.10
N ARG A 143 6.72 -43.65 -14.48
CA ARG A 143 6.69 -45.08 -14.79
C ARG A 143 5.25 -45.51 -15.06
#